data_AF-A0A4P9YRB1-F1
#
_entry.id   AF-A0A4P9YRB1-F1
#
_cell.length_a   1.000
_cell.length_b   1.000
_cell.length_c   1.000
_cell.angle_alpha   90.00
_cell.angle_beta   90.00
_cell.angle_gamma   90.00
#
_symmetry.space_group_name_H-M   'P 1'
#
loop_
_entity.id
_entity.type
_entity.pdbx_description
1 polymer ?
#
loop_
_entity_poly.entity_id
_entity_poly.type
_entity_poly.pdbx_seq_one_letter_code
_entity_poly.pdbx_strand_id
1 'polypeptide(L)'
;VTLLPLSLFVAIAMAHEAYDDFCRYRMDKVENERKCEVLRVYRTRSTICATDPFSDIEFTGDDCTEKANGPSVNISSSTVACVWQEVRWRQVAVGDIVRIRQDDWIPADLLLLQSSHADHACFVETAALDGETNLKEMRVPEALHGLAHTPEHIAELSGYVQAEDPNDDLYEFNGLVASTGKQADGDVHLSLLSRAPLDIRNLLLRGSILRNTASICGMVVYTGESTKIRQNALKHARTKAPMLQRQVNRAVISVFVLLIVLASVMTAMQSTWLKDTHADYLPHDYSAASAVSVFFSFIVLFNTIIPISLYVVLEMVKVIQAYLIGQDREMYDPASDTPAEARTSAINEDLGQVRYVFTDKTGTLTENIM
;
A
#
# COMPACT_ATOMS: atom_id res chain seq x y z
N VAL A 1 29.42 2.96 32.48
CA VAL A 1 30.17 3.46 31.30
C VAL A 1 30.14 2.49 30.13
N THR A 2 30.25 1.17 30.34
CA THR A 2 30.30 0.16 29.27
C THR A 2 29.03 0.02 28.42
N LEU A 3 27.84 0.17 29.01
CA LEU A 3 26.56 0.03 28.29
C LEU A 3 26.15 1.28 27.52
N LEU A 4 26.67 2.45 27.91
CA LEU A 4 26.24 3.74 27.36
C LEU A 4 26.56 3.90 25.87
N PRO A 5 27.74 3.52 25.36
CA PRO A 5 28.04 3.55 23.93
C PRO A 5 27.11 2.65 23.12
N LEU A 6 26.83 1.44 23.63
CA LEU A 6 25.95 0.48 22.96
C LEU A 6 24.51 0.99 22.91
N SER A 7 23.99 1.50 24.03
CA SER A 7 22.62 2.04 24.08
C SER A 7 22.46 3.26 23.18
N LEU A 8 23.46 4.14 23.14
CA LEU A 8 23.45 5.31 22.26
C LEU A 8 23.45 4.88 20.79
N PHE A 9 24.28 3.89 20.43
CA PHE A 9 24.32 3.37 19.07
C PHE A 9 22.99 2.77 18.65
N VAL A 10 22.42 1.87 19.46
CA VAL A 10 21.14 1.22 19.15
C VAL A 10 20.03 2.28 19.04
N ALA A 11 20.04 3.31 19.88
CA ALA A 11 19.09 4.42 19.79
C ALA A 11 19.21 5.20 18.47
N ILE A 12 20.43 5.49 18.01
CA ILE A 12 20.67 6.19 16.74
C ILE A 12 20.22 5.33 15.55
N ALA A 13 20.56 4.03 15.55
CA ALA A 13 20.16 3.11 14.49
C ALA A 13 18.63 2.99 14.39
N MET A 14 17.94 2.81 15.52
CA MET A 14 16.47 2.78 15.56
C MET A 14 15.85 4.10 15.10
N ALA A 15 16.41 5.24 15.50
CA ALA A 15 15.91 6.55 15.08
C ALA A 15 16.06 6.75 13.57
N HIS A 16 17.16 6.28 12.98
CA HIS A 16 17.38 6.33 11.55
C HIS A 16 16.40 5.42 10.79
N GLU A 17 16.26 4.15 11.18
CA GLU A 17 15.29 3.24 10.54
C GLU A 17 13.85 3.76 10.66
N ALA A 18 13.49 4.35 11.80
CA ALA A 18 12.19 4.98 11.99
C ALA A 18 11.99 6.21 11.08
N TYR A 19 13.05 6.97 10.81
CA TYR A 19 12.99 8.10 9.88
C TYR A 19 12.79 7.64 8.43
N ASP A 20 13.50 6.61 7.99
CA ASP A 20 13.32 6.01 6.67
C ASP A 20 11.88 5.49 6.48
N ASP A 21 11.34 4.80 7.49
CA ASP A 21 9.97 4.29 7.48
C ASP A 21 8.93 5.43 7.50
N PHE A 22 9.18 6.48 8.28
CA PHE A 22 8.32 7.67 8.30
C PHE A 22 8.27 8.37 6.93
N CYS A 23 9.39 8.43 6.21
CA CYS A 23 9.42 9.00 4.86
C CYS A 23 8.57 8.17 3.88
N ARG A 24 8.65 6.84 3.95
CA ARG A 24 7.79 5.94 3.14
C ARG A 24 6.31 6.12 3.48
N TYR A 25 5.99 6.14 4.77
CA TYR A 25 4.63 6.40 5.25
C TYR A 25 4.08 7.73 4.72
N ARG A 26 4.91 8.78 4.67
CA ARG A 26 4.51 10.08 4.11
C ARG A 26 4.18 9.98 2.62
N MET A 27 4.96 9.23 1.84
CA MET A 27 4.68 9.00 0.41
C MET A 27 3.38 8.23 0.21
N ASP A 28 3.18 7.15 0.97
CA ASP A 28 1.95 6.36 0.94
C ASP A 28 0.74 7.22 1.31
N LYS A 29 0.91 8.15 2.28
CA LYS A 29 -0.13 9.09 2.65
C LYS A 29 -0.48 10.04 1.51
N VAL A 30 0.50 10.54 0.75
CA VAL A 30 0.25 11.40 -0.41
C VAL A 30 -0.56 10.66 -1.47
N GLU A 31 -0.25 9.39 -1.75
CA GLU A 31 -1.03 8.58 -2.70
C GLU A 31 -2.46 8.33 -2.21
N ASN A 32 -2.62 7.97 -0.93
CA ASN A 32 -3.91 7.69 -0.32
C ASN A 32 -4.83 8.92 -0.16
N GLU A 33 -4.23 10.12 -0.16
CA GLU A 33 -4.92 11.41 -0.08
C GLU A 33 -5.31 11.97 -1.47
N ARG A 34 -4.93 11.28 -2.56
CA ARG A 34 -5.45 11.60 -3.90
C ARG A 34 -6.98 11.55 -3.89
N LYS A 35 -7.59 12.41 -4.70
CA LYS A 35 -9.05 12.54 -4.77
C LYS A 35 -9.61 11.79 -5.97
N CYS A 36 -10.85 11.34 -5.86
CA CYS A 36 -11.66 10.84 -6.95
C CYS A 36 -13.13 11.20 -6.69
N GLU A 37 -13.96 11.19 -7.74
CA GLU A 37 -15.39 11.51 -7.61
C GLU A 37 -16.19 10.22 -7.46
N VAL A 38 -16.94 10.08 -6.36
CA VAL A 38 -17.82 8.94 -6.09
C VAL A 38 -19.27 9.38 -6.23
N LEU A 39 -20.10 8.56 -6.89
CA LEU A 39 -21.53 8.79 -7.01
C LEU A 39 -22.22 8.49 -5.68
N ARG A 40 -22.88 9.49 -5.10
CA ARG A 40 -23.78 9.32 -3.95
C ARG A 40 -25.22 9.54 -4.40
N VAL A 41 -26.07 8.57 -4.07
CA VAL A 41 -27.49 8.57 -4.44
C VAL A 41 -28.31 8.84 -3.18
N TYR A 42 -29.02 9.95 -3.16
CA TYR A 42 -29.94 10.30 -2.08
C TYR A 42 -31.37 10.01 -2.54
N ARG A 43 -32.03 9.09 -1.84
CA ARG A 43 -33.45 8.80 -2.05
C ARG A 43 -34.26 9.48 -0.95
N THR A 44 -34.95 10.56 -1.29
CA THR A 44 -35.90 11.19 -0.35
C THR A 44 -37.14 10.31 -0.27
N ARG A 45 -37.35 9.65 0.87
CA ARG A 45 -38.67 9.09 1.20
C ARG A 45 -39.53 10.25 1.72
N SER A 46 -40.48 10.71 0.93
CA SER A 46 -41.56 11.56 1.44
C SER A 46 -42.47 10.70 2.34
N THR A 47 -42.12 10.53 3.60
CA THR A 47 -43.11 10.18 4.61
C THR A 47 -43.94 11.43 4.86
N ILE A 48 -45.19 11.42 4.38
CA ILE A 48 -46.23 12.33 4.86
C ILE A 48 -46.42 11.98 6.34
N CYS A 49 -45.67 12.63 7.22
CA CYS A 49 -46.03 12.70 8.63
C CYS A 49 -47.10 13.79 8.72
N ALA A 50 -48.36 13.36 8.69
CA ALA A 50 -49.42 14.17 9.26
C ALA A 50 -49.05 14.39 10.74
N THR A 51 -49.01 15.67 11.09
CA THR A 51 -48.75 16.22 12.41
C THR A 51 -49.73 15.69 13.46
N ASP A 52 -49.24 15.29 14.62
CA ASP A 52 -49.98 15.44 15.87
C ASP A 52 -49.26 16.51 16.73
N PRO A 53 -49.92 17.62 17.07
CA PRO A 53 -49.48 18.53 18.11
C PRO A 53 -50.12 18.15 19.46
N PHE A 54 -49.27 17.84 20.44
CA PHE A 54 -49.50 17.97 21.89
C PHE A 54 -50.60 17.13 22.62
N SER A 55 -50.09 16.40 23.63
CA SER A 55 -50.63 16.16 24.99
C SER A 55 -52.01 15.53 25.22
N ASP A 56 -51.99 14.45 26.01
CA ASP A 56 -52.96 13.94 26.98
C ASP A 56 -54.33 14.66 27.10
N ILE A 57 -55.42 13.91 26.93
CA ILE A 57 -56.62 13.84 27.80
C ILE A 57 -57.66 12.88 27.17
N GLU A 58 -58.20 11.97 27.99
CA GLU A 58 -59.33 11.08 27.70
C GLU A 58 -60.65 11.86 27.49
N PHE A 59 -61.47 11.48 26.50
CA PHE A 59 -62.93 11.42 26.69
C PHE A 59 -63.65 10.61 25.60
N THR A 60 -64.67 9.88 26.02
CA THR A 60 -65.61 9.03 25.28
C THR A 60 -66.64 9.80 24.45
N GLY A 61 -67.14 9.20 23.36
CA GLY A 61 -68.52 9.43 22.87
C GLY A 61 -68.69 9.72 21.37
N ASP A 62 -69.52 8.88 20.75
CA ASP A 62 -70.40 9.04 19.58
C ASP A 62 -70.22 10.11 18.48
N ASP A 63 -70.54 9.61 17.27
CA ASP A 63 -71.33 10.23 16.21
C ASP A 63 -70.65 10.72 14.91
N CYS A 64 -71.41 10.53 13.83
CA CYS A 64 -71.00 10.56 12.43
C CYS A 64 -70.94 11.97 11.80
N THR A 65 -70.36 11.99 10.58
CA THR A 65 -70.53 12.96 9.46
C THR A 65 -69.62 14.19 9.42
N GLU A 66 -68.80 14.33 8.37
CA GLU A 66 -69.07 15.18 7.20
C GLU A 66 -67.89 15.21 6.20
N LYS A 67 -68.24 15.43 4.93
CA LYS A 67 -67.37 15.50 3.75
C LYS A 67 -66.53 16.78 3.74
N ALA A 68 -65.27 16.68 3.27
CA ALA A 68 -64.58 17.82 2.68
C ALA A 68 -63.76 17.37 1.45
N ASN A 69 -64.25 17.72 0.27
CA ASN A 69 -63.52 17.66 -0.99
C ASN A 69 -62.45 18.77 -0.99
N GLY A 70 -61.17 18.38 -1.07
CA GLY A 70 -60.06 19.27 -1.40
C GLY A 70 -59.25 18.66 -2.57
N PRO A 71 -58.56 19.48 -3.39
CA PRO A 71 -57.88 18.98 -4.58
C PRO A 71 -56.66 18.15 -4.17
N SER A 72 -56.66 16.86 -4.49
CA SER A 72 -55.49 16.01 -4.34
C SER A 72 -54.51 16.32 -5.47
N VAL A 73 -53.45 17.07 -5.17
CA VAL A 73 -52.28 17.15 -6.05
C VAL A 73 -51.48 15.87 -5.84
N ASN A 74 -51.60 14.94 -6.79
CA ASN A 74 -50.74 13.75 -6.84
C ASN A 74 -49.31 14.19 -7.24
N ILE A 75 -48.42 14.34 -6.26
CA ILE A 75 -46.98 14.37 -6.51
C ILE A 75 -46.42 12.99 -6.18
N SER A 76 -46.47 12.08 -7.15
CA SER A 76 -45.72 10.83 -7.12
C SER A 76 -44.44 11.00 -7.93
N SER A 77 -43.44 11.68 -7.38
CA SER A 77 -42.07 11.59 -7.90
C SER A 77 -41.12 11.41 -6.73
N SER A 78 -40.63 10.18 -6.56
CA SER A 78 -39.44 9.96 -5.73
C SER A 78 -38.28 10.67 -6.42
N THR A 79 -37.96 11.88 -5.99
CA THR A 79 -36.82 12.61 -6.55
C THR A 79 -35.54 11.90 -6.09
N VAL A 80 -34.89 11.20 -7.01
CA VAL A 80 -33.55 10.64 -6.79
C VAL A 80 -32.57 11.76 -7.09
N ALA A 81 -31.84 12.21 -6.07
CA ALA A 81 -30.77 13.18 -6.25
C ALA A 81 -29.44 12.43 -6.35
N CYS A 82 -28.83 12.47 -7.54
CA CYS A 82 -27.49 11.93 -7.79
C CYS A 82 -26.47 13.05 -7.68
N VAL A 83 -25.49 12.90 -6.78
CA VAL A 83 -24.45 13.91 -6.56
C VAL A 83 -23.09 13.24 -6.66
N TRP A 84 -22.21 13.83 -7.47
CA TRP A 84 -20.79 13.48 -7.49
C TRP A 84 -20.09 14.14 -6.31
N GLN A 85 -19.52 13.33 -5.43
CA GLN A 85 -18.80 13.80 -4.25
C GLN A 85 -17.31 13.49 -4.41
N GLU A 86 -16.46 14.49 -4.19
CA GLU A 86 -15.02 14.25 -4.06
C GLU A 86 -14.72 13.48 -2.76
N VAL A 87 -14.04 12.34 -2.92
CA VAL A 87 -13.66 11.42 -1.85
C VAL A 87 -12.17 11.10 -2.01
N ARG A 88 -11.47 10.82 -0.90
CA ARG A 88 -10.06 10.42 -0.94
C ARG A 88 -9.93 8.95 -1.33
N TRP A 89 -8.84 8.56 -1.99
CA TRP A 89 -8.61 7.17 -2.42
C TRP A 89 -8.71 6.17 -1.25
N ARG A 90 -8.24 6.53 -0.06
CA ARG A 90 -8.37 5.69 1.15
C ARG A 90 -9.82 5.39 1.56
N GLN A 91 -10.79 6.19 1.12
CA GLN A 91 -12.20 6.05 1.48
C GLN A 91 -13.02 5.33 0.39
N VAL A 92 -12.41 4.99 -0.74
CA VAL A 92 -13.06 4.23 -1.82
C VAL A 92 -13.31 2.80 -1.36
N ALA A 93 -14.55 2.34 -1.44
CA ALA A 93 -14.95 0.99 -1.05
C ALA A 93 -15.43 0.17 -2.25
N VAL A 94 -15.44 -1.16 -2.08
CA VAL A 94 -16.02 -2.09 -3.08
C VAL A 94 -17.49 -1.76 -3.30
N GLY A 95 -17.90 -1.69 -4.57
CA GLY A 95 -19.25 -1.31 -4.98
C GLY A 95 -19.50 0.20 -5.10
N ASP A 96 -18.57 1.06 -4.68
CA ASP A 96 -18.67 2.49 -5.00
C ASP A 96 -18.58 2.69 -6.53
N ILE A 97 -19.34 3.66 -7.03
CA ILE A 97 -19.29 4.05 -8.44
C ILE A 97 -18.44 5.31 -8.55
N VAL A 98 -17.36 5.24 -9.30
CA VAL A 98 -16.37 6.30 -9.43
C VAL A 98 -16.42 6.88 -10.83
N ARG A 99 -16.36 8.21 -10.93
CA ARG A 99 -16.14 8.91 -12.19
C ARG A 99 -14.66 9.25 -12.34
N ILE A 100 -14.09 8.84 -13.46
CA ILE A 100 -12.71 9.14 -13.84
C ILE A 100 -12.74 10.05 -15.06
N ARG A 101 -11.96 11.12 -15.03
CA ARG A 101 -11.86 12.08 -16.14
C ARG A 101 -10.65 11.76 -17.00
N GLN A 102 -10.59 12.36 -18.18
CA GLN A 102 -9.44 12.23 -19.07
C GLN A 102 -8.15 12.60 -18.34
N ASP A 103 -7.10 11.81 -18.58
CA ASP A 103 -5.74 11.97 -18.04
C ASP A 103 -5.63 11.79 -16.51
N ASP A 104 -6.70 11.31 -15.85
CA ASP A 104 -6.66 10.92 -14.43
C ASP A 104 -6.28 9.45 -14.22
N TRP A 105 -5.67 9.20 -13.07
CA TRP A 105 -5.30 7.86 -12.62
C TRP A 105 -6.51 7.08 -12.10
N ILE A 106 -6.54 5.79 -12.42
CA ILE A 106 -7.55 4.86 -11.92
C ILE A 106 -7.20 4.46 -10.46
N PRO A 107 -8.10 4.71 -9.48
CA PRO A 107 -7.81 4.57 -8.04
C PRO A 107 -7.80 3.12 -7.52
N ALA A 108 -8.57 2.25 -8.16
CA ALA A 108 -8.87 0.89 -7.74
C ALA A 108 -9.21 0.05 -8.98
N ASP A 109 -9.37 -1.27 -8.87
CA ASP A 109 -9.76 -2.04 -10.05
C ASP A 109 -11.27 -1.83 -10.31
N LEU A 110 -11.61 -1.21 -11.43
CA LEU A 110 -12.96 -0.77 -11.76
C LEU A 110 -13.58 -1.61 -12.89
N LEU A 111 -14.80 -2.08 -12.71
CA LEU A 111 -15.62 -2.58 -13.80
C LEU A 111 -16.21 -1.38 -14.57
N LEU A 112 -15.94 -1.31 -15.87
CA LEU A 112 -16.44 -0.23 -16.73
C LEU A 112 -17.97 -0.32 -16.91
N LEU A 113 -18.70 0.67 -16.40
CA LEU A 113 -20.16 0.74 -16.54
C LEU A 113 -20.61 1.65 -17.68
N GLN A 114 -19.91 2.77 -17.85
CA GLN A 114 -20.21 3.77 -18.87
C GLN A 114 -18.92 4.42 -19.37
N SER A 115 -18.88 4.71 -20.67
CA SER A 115 -17.87 5.58 -21.27
C SER A 115 -18.52 6.75 -22.00
N SER A 116 -17.83 7.89 -22.04
CA SER A 116 -18.19 9.05 -22.87
C SER A 116 -17.79 8.89 -24.34
N HIS A 117 -16.92 7.94 -24.67
CA HIS A 117 -16.48 7.71 -26.05
C HIS A 117 -17.61 7.07 -26.87
N ALA A 118 -17.54 7.21 -28.20
CA ALA A 118 -18.40 6.44 -29.10
C ALA A 118 -18.19 4.93 -28.88
N ASP A 119 -19.19 4.12 -29.21
CA ASP A 119 -19.11 2.64 -29.18
C ASP A 119 -18.88 1.98 -27.80
N HIS A 120 -19.19 2.68 -26.70
CA HIS A 120 -19.08 2.13 -25.34
C HIS A 120 -17.66 1.61 -25.00
N ALA A 121 -16.63 2.17 -25.64
CA ALA A 121 -15.23 1.83 -25.40
C ALA A 121 -14.52 2.94 -24.61
N CYS A 122 -13.40 2.65 -23.98
CA CYS A 122 -12.46 3.66 -23.48
C CYS A 122 -11.03 3.18 -23.70
N PHE A 123 -10.09 4.11 -23.64
CA PHE A 123 -8.69 3.81 -23.85
C PHE A 123 -7.90 4.04 -22.58
N VAL A 124 -7.08 3.07 -22.19
CA VAL A 124 -6.21 3.18 -21.02
C VAL A 124 -4.75 2.99 -21.40
N GLU A 125 -3.91 3.78 -20.77
CA GLU A 125 -2.46 3.64 -20.81
C GLU A 125 -2.02 2.74 -19.65
N THR A 126 -1.34 1.63 -19.95
CA THR A 126 -0.83 0.66 -18.95
C THR A 126 0.68 0.65 -18.85
N ALA A 127 1.39 1.66 -19.36
CA ALA A 127 2.84 1.74 -19.34
C ALA A 127 3.45 1.55 -17.93
N ALA A 128 2.75 1.98 -16.87
CA ALA A 128 3.18 1.80 -15.49
C ALA A 128 3.00 0.38 -14.92
N LEU A 129 2.22 -0.48 -15.59
CA LEU A 129 1.90 -1.84 -15.17
C LEU A 129 2.75 -2.89 -15.90
N ASP A 130 2.86 -2.78 -17.23
CA ASP A 130 3.48 -3.78 -18.10
C ASP A 130 4.48 -3.21 -19.11
N GLY A 131 4.68 -1.88 -19.11
CA GLY A 131 5.58 -1.22 -20.06
C GLY A 131 5.05 -1.15 -21.49
N GLU A 132 3.77 -1.49 -21.74
CA GLU A 132 3.17 -1.32 -23.06
C GLU A 132 2.84 0.16 -23.33
N THR A 133 3.31 0.68 -24.48
CA THR A 133 3.07 2.08 -24.89
C THR A 133 1.75 2.26 -25.64
N ASN A 134 1.17 1.17 -26.14
CA ASN A 134 -0.08 1.23 -26.87
C ASN A 134 -1.25 1.39 -25.91
N LEU A 135 -2.22 2.21 -26.31
CA LEU A 135 -3.46 2.33 -25.56
C LEU A 135 -4.26 1.04 -25.69
N LYS A 136 -4.69 0.49 -24.54
CA LYS A 136 -5.58 -0.66 -24.50
C LYS A 136 -7.03 -0.20 -24.59
N GLU A 137 -7.76 -0.79 -25.53
CA GLU A 137 -9.19 -0.57 -25.67
C GLU A 137 -9.95 -1.45 -24.67
N MET A 138 -10.73 -0.80 -23.82
CA MET A 138 -11.58 -1.41 -22.80
C MET A 138 -13.04 -1.15 -23.15
N ARG A 139 -13.94 -2.09 -22.87
CA ARG A 139 -15.34 -2.00 -23.30
C ARG A 139 -16.31 -2.21 -22.16
N VAL A 140 -17.42 -1.47 -22.20
CA VAL A 140 -18.56 -1.71 -21.31
C VAL A 140 -19.14 -3.09 -21.63
N PRO A 141 -19.49 -3.91 -20.63
CA PRO A 141 -20.17 -5.19 -20.85
C PRO A 141 -21.44 -5.02 -21.68
N GLU A 142 -21.67 -5.92 -22.64
CA GLU A 142 -22.81 -5.84 -23.58
C GLU A 142 -24.17 -5.79 -22.85
N ALA A 143 -24.30 -6.50 -21.72
CA ALA A 143 -25.51 -6.47 -20.91
C ALA A 143 -25.85 -5.11 -20.29
N LEU A 144 -24.91 -4.16 -20.29
CA LEU A 144 -25.08 -2.80 -19.75
C LEU A 144 -25.22 -1.75 -20.86
N HIS A 145 -25.11 -2.13 -22.14
CA HIS A 145 -25.32 -1.22 -23.27
C HIS A 145 -26.77 -0.69 -23.22
N GLY A 146 -26.94 0.62 -23.37
CA GLY A 146 -28.27 1.25 -23.32
C GLY A 146 -28.80 1.57 -21.91
N LEU A 147 -28.26 0.94 -20.86
CA LEU A 147 -28.78 1.06 -19.48
C LEU A 147 -28.12 2.17 -18.67
N ALA A 148 -26.90 2.60 -19.02
CA ALA A 148 -26.07 3.49 -18.21
C ALA A 148 -25.60 4.72 -18.99
N HIS A 149 -26.52 5.53 -19.51
CA HIS A 149 -26.18 6.75 -20.27
C HIS A 149 -26.03 8.00 -19.40
N THR A 150 -26.73 8.06 -18.27
CA THR A 150 -26.72 9.21 -17.38
C THR A 150 -26.48 8.72 -15.94
N PRO A 151 -25.95 9.59 -15.05
CA PRO A 151 -25.76 9.23 -13.64
C PRO A 151 -27.07 8.84 -12.96
N GLU A 152 -28.21 9.35 -13.43
CA GLU A 152 -29.54 8.95 -12.95
C GLU A 152 -29.86 7.50 -13.34
N HIS A 153 -29.59 7.10 -14.59
CA HIS A 153 -29.80 5.72 -15.02
C HIS A 153 -28.89 4.74 -14.27
N ILE A 154 -27.65 5.14 -14.00
CA ILE A 154 -26.72 4.35 -13.18
C ILE A 154 -27.26 4.17 -11.74
N ALA A 155 -27.91 5.18 -11.17
CA ALA A 155 -28.50 5.10 -9.83
C ALA A 155 -29.79 4.26 -9.76
N GLU A 156 -30.43 4.04 -10.90
CA GLU A 156 -31.59 3.15 -11.06
C GLU A 156 -31.17 1.70 -11.33
N LEU A 157 -29.97 1.49 -11.86
CA LEU A 157 -29.42 0.16 -12.12
C LEU A 157 -29.41 -0.67 -10.83
N SER A 158 -30.07 -1.81 -10.89
CA SER A 158 -30.11 -2.79 -9.81
C SER A 158 -29.52 -4.09 -10.33
N GLY A 159 -28.71 -4.76 -9.52
CA GLY A 159 -27.99 -5.94 -9.96
C GLY A 159 -26.89 -6.35 -8.99
N TYR A 160 -26.14 -7.38 -9.37
CA TYR A 160 -24.93 -7.79 -8.66
C TYR A 160 -23.85 -8.17 -9.66
N VAL A 161 -22.60 -8.03 -9.25
CA VAL A 161 -21.43 -8.52 -9.97
C VAL A 161 -20.78 -9.59 -9.11
N GLN A 162 -20.52 -10.73 -9.72
CA GLN A 162 -19.75 -11.81 -9.14
C GLN A 162 -18.40 -11.82 -9.84
N ALA A 163 -17.34 -11.49 -9.11
CA ALA A 163 -15.96 -11.57 -9.59
C ALA A 163 -15.27 -12.79 -8.97
N GLU A 164 -14.22 -13.28 -9.61
CA GLU A 164 -13.30 -14.26 -9.03
C GLU A 164 -12.55 -13.71 -7.80
N ASP A 165 -11.85 -14.59 -7.08
CA ASP A 165 -10.98 -14.16 -5.99
C ASP A 165 -9.77 -13.38 -6.52
N PRO A 166 -9.26 -12.38 -5.78
CA PRO A 166 -8.10 -11.59 -6.19
C PRO A 166 -6.88 -12.48 -6.52
N ASN A 167 -6.36 -12.35 -7.74
CA ASN A 167 -5.16 -13.03 -8.22
C ASN A 167 -4.10 -12.01 -8.71
N ASP A 168 -2.88 -12.50 -8.95
CA ASP A 168 -1.73 -11.72 -9.39
C ASP A 168 -1.56 -11.62 -10.91
N ASP A 169 -2.39 -12.36 -11.68
CA ASP A 169 -2.39 -12.28 -13.14
C ASP A 169 -3.06 -10.98 -13.62
N LEU A 170 -2.30 -10.15 -14.33
CA LEU A 170 -2.78 -8.88 -14.88
C LEU A 170 -3.65 -9.06 -16.13
N TYR A 171 -3.61 -10.23 -16.77
CA TYR A 171 -4.22 -10.47 -18.09
C TYR A 171 -5.47 -11.35 -18.06
N GLU A 172 -5.72 -12.04 -16.95
CA GLU A 172 -6.92 -12.86 -16.77
C GLU A 172 -7.90 -12.18 -15.83
N PHE A 173 -9.18 -12.12 -16.17
CA PHE A 173 -10.23 -11.75 -15.23
C PHE A 173 -11.52 -12.47 -15.60
N ASN A 174 -12.06 -13.25 -14.65
CA ASN A 174 -13.33 -13.93 -14.84
C ASN A 174 -14.39 -13.37 -13.89
N GLY A 175 -15.51 -12.93 -14.45
CA GLY A 175 -16.65 -12.49 -13.66
C GLY A 175 -17.98 -12.67 -14.37
N LEU A 176 -19.06 -12.29 -13.68
CA LEU A 176 -20.41 -12.30 -14.19
C LEU A 176 -21.15 -11.06 -13.70
N VAL A 177 -21.76 -10.33 -14.61
CA VAL A 177 -22.69 -9.24 -14.28
C VAL A 177 -24.13 -9.72 -14.45
N ALA A 178 -24.97 -9.42 -13.48
CA ALA A 178 -26.39 -9.73 -13.49
C ALA A 178 -27.20 -8.47 -13.20
N SER A 179 -28.01 -8.03 -14.17
CA SER A 179 -28.92 -6.89 -14.03
C SER A 179 -30.33 -7.34 -13.68
N THR A 180 -30.96 -6.65 -12.73
CA THR A 180 -32.36 -6.81 -12.36
C THR A 180 -33.15 -5.60 -12.85
N GLY A 181 -33.95 -5.80 -13.90
CA GLY A 181 -34.91 -4.80 -14.36
C GLY A 181 -36.29 -5.04 -13.75
N LYS A 182 -37.14 -4.00 -13.71
CA LYS A 182 -38.57 -4.16 -13.49
C LYS A 182 -39.21 -4.57 -14.81
N GLN A 183 -39.72 -5.79 -14.89
CA GLN A 183 -40.53 -6.20 -16.03
C GLN A 183 -41.88 -5.44 -15.97
N ALA A 184 -42.24 -4.79 -17.07
CA ALA A 184 -43.53 -4.11 -17.21
C ALA A 184 -44.64 -5.14 -17.52
N ASP A 185 -44.86 -6.11 -16.63
CA ASP A 185 -46.12 -6.84 -16.55
C ASP A 185 -46.24 -7.50 -15.16
N GLY A 186 -47.43 -7.43 -14.56
CA GLY A 186 -47.72 -7.48 -13.13
C GLY A 186 -47.40 -8.74 -12.31
N ASP A 187 -46.44 -9.58 -12.69
CA ASP A 187 -46.07 -10.78 -11.93
C ASP A 187 -44.70 -10.62 -11.25
N VAL A 188 -44.72 -10.62 -9.92
CA VAL A 188 -43.54 -10.51 -9.04
C VAL A 188 -42.78 -11.84 -9.05
N HIS A 189 -42.08 -12.12 -10.15
CA HIS A 189 -40.91 -12.97 -10.16
C HIS A 189 -39.72 -12.09 -10.53
N LEU A 190 -38.69 -12.06 -9.68
CA LEU A 190 -37.42 -11.37 -9.90
C LEU A 190 -36.68 -12.05 -11.08
N SER A 191 -37.15 -11.86 -12.31
CA SER A 191 -36.53 -12.41 -13.52
C SER A 191 -35.24 -11.66 -13.78
N LEU A 192 -34.11 -12.36 -13.65
CA LEU A 192 -32.80 -11.89 -14.08
C LEU A 192 -32.85 -11.60 -15.58
N LEU A 193 -32.95 -10.33 -15.96
CA LEU A 193 -33.23 -9.94 -17.34
C LEU A 193 -32.01 -10.11 -18.26
N SER A 194 -30.79 -10.03 -17.75
CA SER A 194 -29.57 -10.30 -18.53
C SER A 194 -28.39 -10.67 -17.63
N ARG A 195 -27.73 -11.79 -17.95
CA ARG A 195 -26.45 -12.22 -17.39
C ARG A 195 -25.41 -12.17 -18.51
N ALA A 196 -24.28 -11.51 -18.27
CA ALA A 196 -23.16 -11.53 -19.20
C ALA A 196 -21.87 -11.91 -18.48
N PRO A 197 -20.98 -12.70 -19.13
CA PRO A 197 -19.64 -12.91 -18.64
C PRO A 197 -18.86 -11.59 -18.68
N LEU A 198 -17.97 -11.42 -17.73
CA LEU A 198 -16.99 -10.35 -17.67
C LEU A 198 -15.61 -10.93 -17.95
N ASP A 199 -14.85 -10.22 -18.78
CA ASP A 199 -13.48 -10.53 -19.16
C ASP A 199 -12.56 -9.36 -18.79
N ILE A 200 -11.24 -9.54 -18.93
CA ILE A 200 -10.24 -8.51 -18.61
C ILE A 200 -10.49 -7.19 -19.34
N ARG A 201 -11.06 -7.24 -20.55
CA ARG A 201 -11.43 -6.06 -21.35
C ARG A 201 -12.49 -5.18 -20.71
N ASN A 202 -13.19 -5.66 -19.68
CA ASN A 202 -14.18 -4.91 -18.93
C ASN A 202 -13.62 -4.31 -17.63
N LEU A 203 -12.42 -4.74 -17.19
CA LEU A 203 -11.81 -4.35 -15.91
C LEU A 203 -10.65 -3.37 -16.11
N LEU A 204 -10.78 -2.18 -15.54
CA LEU A 204 -9.76 -1.14 -15.54
C LEU A 204 -8.87 -1.30 -14.30
N LEU A 205 -7.57 -1.51 -14.50
CA LEU A 205 -6.64 -1.79 -13.41
C LEU A 205 -6.17 -0.51 -12.70
N ARG A 206 -6.01 -0.58 -11.38
CA ARG A 206 -5.34 0.47 -10.58
C ARG A 206 -3.95 0.75 -11.15
N GLY A 207 -3.61 2.03 -11.30
CA GLY A 207 -2.32 2.46 -11.86
C GLY A 207 -2.34 2.63 -13.38
N SER A 208 -3.47 2.37 -14.06
CA SER A 208 -3.68 2.79 -15.44
C SER A 208 -4.13 4.26 -15.49
N ILE A 209 -3.84 4.95 -16.60
CA ILE A 209 -4.31 6.32 -16.86
C ILE A 209 -5.36 6.30 -17.95
N LEU A 210 -6.48 7.01 -17.77
CA LEU A 210 -7.49 7.15 -18.80
C LEU A 210 -7.02 8.09 -19.90
N ARG A 211 -7.04 7.66 -21.17
CA ARG A 211 -6.64 8.47 -22.33
C ARG A 211 -7.75 8.51 -23.38
N ASN A 212 -7.73 9.55 -24.21
CA ASN A 212 -8.62 9.71 -25.38
C ASN A 212 -10.14 9.54 -25.09
N THR A 213 -10.54 9.70 -23.84
CA THR A 213 -11.90 9.50 -23.34
C THR A 213 -12.18 10.57 -22.30
N ALA A 214 -13.18 11.43 -22.54
CA ALA A 214 -13.46 12.59 -21.67
C ALA A 214 -13.80 12.19 -20.23
N SER A 215 -14.63 11.16 -20.05
CA SER A 215 -14.94 10.59 -18.74
C SER A 215 -15.50 9.19 -18.82
N ILE A 216 -15.30 8.40 -17.78
CA ILE A 216 -15.93 7.10 -17.59
C ILE A 216 -16.60 7.01 -16.22
N CYS A 217 -17.57 6.12 -16.09
CA CYS A 217 -18.09 5.68 -14.80
C CYS A 217 -17.76 4.19 -14.63
N GLY A 218 -17.15 3.84 -13.51
CA GLY A 218 -16.79 2.46 -13.19
C GLY A 218 -17.20 2.08 -11.78
N MET A 219 -17.57 0.82 -11.57
CA MET A 219 -17.85 0.28 -10.25
C MET A 219 -16.59 -0.38 -9.69
N VAL A 220 -16.26 -0.08 -8.45
CA VAL A 220 -15.08 -0.64 -7.78
C VAL A 220 -15.29 -2.13 -7.49
N VAL A 221 -14.44 -2.99 -8.04
CA VAL A 221 -14.44 -4.45 -7.82
C VAL A 221 -13.43 -4.83 -6.74
N TYR A 222 -12.17 -4.39 -6.88
CA TYR A 222 -11.11 -4.64 -5.90
C TYR A 222 -10.50 -3.35 -5.38
N THR A 223 -10.16 -3.32 -4.09
CA THR A 223 -9.55 -2.16 -3.41
C THR A 223 -8.29 -2.57 -2.66
N GLY A 224 -7.37 -1.62 -2.46
CA GLY A 224 -6.19 -1.82 -1.62
C GLY A 224 -5.34 -3.03 -2.03
N GLU A 225 -5.07 -3.92 -1.06
CA GLU A 225 -4.26 -5.14 -1.27
C GLU A 225 -4.93 -6.16 -2.19
N SER A 226 -6.23 -6.07 -2.42
CA SER A 226 -6.95 -6.96 -3.33
C SER A 226 -6.83 -6.54 -4.80
N THR A 227 -6.29 -5.35 -5.10
CA THR A 227 -6.06 -4.95 -6.51
C THR A 227 -4.98 -5.81 -7.15
N LYS A 228 -5.13 -6.12 -8.44
CA LYS A 228 -4.21 -7.01 -9.17
C LYS A 228 -2.76 -6.51 -9.11
N ILE A 229 -2.54 -5.19 -9.23
CA ILE A 229 -1.20 -4.59 -9.07
C ILE A 229 -0.59 -4.83 -7.68
N ARG A 230 -1.40 -4.80 -6.61
CA ARG A 230 -0.93 -5.08 -5.24
C ARG A 230 -0.75 -6.57 -4.97
N GLN A 231 -1.51 -7.42 -5.63
CA GLN A 231 -1.29 -8.87 -5.59
C GLN A 231 0.02 -9.27 -6.25
N ASN A 232 0.38 -8.61 -7.37
CA ASN A 232 1.67 -8.79 -8.06
C ASN A 232 2.83 -8.07 -7.33
N ALA A 233 2.53 -7.09 -6.46
CA ALA A 233 3.54 -6.45 -5.65
C ALA A 233 4.16 -7.40 -4.61
N LEU A 234 5.44 -7.18 -4.30
CA LEU A 234 6.17 -8.00 -3.33
C LEU A 234 5.64 -7.76 -1.90
N LYS A 235 4.68 -8.58 -1.46
CA LYS A 235 3.93 -8.43 -0.19
C LYS A 235 4.81 -8.35 1.07
N HIS A 236 5.96 -9.02 1.05
CA HIS A 236 6.91 -9.02 2.15
C HIS A 236 8.23 -8.45 1.68
N ALA A 237 8.33 -7.12 1.67
CA ALA A 237 9.58 -6.41 1.44
C ALA A 237 10.59 -6.80 2.52
N ARG A 238 11.46 -7.76 2.21
CA ARG A 238 12.53 -8.16 3.11
C ARG A 238 13.51 -7.01 3.24
N THR A 239 13.90 -6.68 4.48
CA THR A 239 14.97 -5.71 4.73
C THR A 239 16.21 -6.14 3.93
N LYS A 240 16.66 -5.26 3.04
CA LYS A 240 17.83 -5.52 2.21
C LYS A 240 19.06 -5.54 3.13
N ALA A 241 19.73 -6.69 3.20
CA ALA A 241 20.94 -6.85 3.99
C ALA A 241 22.17 -6.77 3.06
N PRO A 242 23.11 -5.85 3.31
CA PRO A 242 24.24 -5.63 2.41
C PRO A 242 25.25 -6.78 2.47
N MET A 243 25.95 -7.00 1.35
CA MET A 243 26.90 -8.10 1.26
C MET A 243 28.10 -7.91 2.21
N LEU A 244 28.49 -6.65 2.44
CA LEU A 244 29.57 -6.27 3.36
C LEU A 244 29.27 -6.68 4.81
N GLN A 245 28.01 -6.62 5.25
CA GLN A 245 27.62 -7.03 6.61
C GLN A 245 28.00 -8.49 6.90
N ARG A 246 27.90 -9.38 5.90
CA ARG A 246 28.32 -10.78 6.06
C ARG A 246 29.83 -10.90 6.26
N GLN A 247 30.63 -10.04 5.61
CA GLN A 247 32.09 -10.03 5.77
C GLN A 247 32.49 -9.47 7.14
N VAL A 248 31.87 -8.37 7.57
CA VAL A 248 32.07 -7.80 8.91
C VAL A 248 31.74 -8.81 9.99
N ASN A 249 30.59 -9.50 9.90
CA ASN A 249 30.20 -10.53 10.86
C ASN A 249 31.23 -11.69 10.89
N ARG A 250 31.76 -12.10 9.74
CA ARG A 250 32.82 -13.12 9.69
C ARG A 250 34.11 -12.65 10.36
N ALA A 251 34.51 -11.40 10.17
CA ALA A 251 35.67 -10.81 10.83
C ALA A 251 35.47 -10.74 12.35
N VAL A 252 34.28 -10.31 12.81
CA VAL A 252 33.93 -10.26 14.25
C VAL A 252 33.99 -11.65 14.88
N ILE A 253 33.43 -12.67 14.23
CA ILE A 253 33.52 -14.06 14.70
C ILE A 253 34.98 -14.51 14.79
N SER A 254 35.80 -14.17 13.78
CA SER A 254 37.22 -14.54 13.76
C SER A 254 37.99 -13.90 14.91
N VAL A 255 37.73 -12.62 15.19
CA VAL A 255 38.32 -11.88 16.32
C VAL A 255 37.84 -12.44 17.66
N PHE A 256 36.57 -12.82 17.78
CA PHE A 256 36.02 -13.42 18.99
C PHE A 256 36.69 -14.78 19.30
N VAL A 257 36.90 -15.63 18.30
CA VAL A 257 37.63 -16.89 18.45
C VAL A 257 39.08 -16.62 18.88
N LEU A 258 39.75 -15.65 18.27
CA LEU A 258 41.11 -15.25 18.66
C LEU A 258 41.17 -14.80 20.13
N LEU A 259 40.16 -14.05 20.60
CA LEU A 259 40.07 -13.60 21.98
C LEU A 259 39.94 -14.78 22.97
N ILE A 260 39.13 -15.79 22.66
CA ILE A 260 39.02 -17.01 23.48
C ILE A 260 40.36 -17.76 23.54
N VAL A 261 41.06 -17.86 22.41
CA VAL A 261 42.37 -18.52 22.34
C VAL A 261 43.39 -17.73 23.17
N LEU A 262 43.45 -16.41 23.02
CA LEU A 262 44.39 -15.57 23.78
C LEU A 262 44.12 -15.62 25.29
N ALA A 263 42.86 -15.54 25.70
CA ALA A 263 42.48 -15.63 27.11
C ALA A 263 42.83 -17.00 27.71
N SER A 264 42.65 -18.09 26.96
CA SER A 264 43.01 -19.43 27.44
C SER A 264 44.53 -19.62 27.56
N VAL A 265 45.31 -19.14 26.59
CA VAL A 265 46.79 -19.16 26.66
C VAL A 265 47.30 -18.34 27.84
N MET A 266 46.79 -17.12 28.06
CA MET A 266 47.22 -16.28 29.17
C MET A 266 46.86 -16.88 30.53
N THR A 267 45.68 -17.49 30.65
CA THR A 267 45.26 -18.22 31.86
C THR A 267 46.19 -19.40 32.15
N ALA A 268 46.55 -20.17 31.11
CA ALA A 268 47.48 -21.29 31.25
C ALA A 268 48.86 -20.80 31.67
N MET A 269 49.40 -19.76 31.02
CA MET A 269 50.70 -19.16 31.35
C MET A 269 50.75 -18.61 32.77
N GLN A 270 49.68 -17.96 33.24
CA GLN A 270 49.58 -17.51 34.62
C GLN A 270 49.58 -18.70 35.60
N SER A 271 48.81 -19.75 35.29
CA SER A 271 48.74 -20.96 36.13
C SER A 271 50.10 -21.66 36.23
N THR A 272 50.85 -21.75 35.13
CA THR A 272 52.20 -22.33 35.13
C THR A 272 53.19 -21.45 35.88
N TRP A 273 53.21 -20.14 35.59
CA TRP A 273 54.13 -19.19 36.21
C TRP A 273 53.98 -19.14 37.73
N LEU A 274 52.75 -19.19 38.22
CA LEU A 274 52.46 -19.20 39.65
C LEU A 274 52.97 -20.46 40.35
N LYS A 275 52.84 -21.63 39.71
CA LYS A 275 53.37 -22.90 40.23
C LYS A 275 54.89 -22.85 40.32
N ASP A 276 55.56 -22.27 39.32
CA ASP A 276 57.02 -22.26 39.23
C ASP A 276 57.67 -21.21 40.16
N THR A 277 57.02 -20.07 40.39
CA THR A 277 57.62 -18.92 41.09
C THR A 277 57.40 -18.95 42.61
N HIS A 278 56.52 -19.84 43.12
CA HIS A 278 56.19 -19.95 44.55
C HIS A 278 55.94 -18.58 45.22
N ALA A 279 54.99 -17.81 44.68
CA ALA A 279 54.67 -16.47 45.14
C ALA A 279 53.85 -16.49 46.45
N ASP A 280 54.49 -16.87 47.56
CA ASP A 280 53.87 -17.07 48.89
C ASP A 280 53.19 -15.81 49.46
N TYR A 281 53.44 -14.63 48.88
CA TYR A 281 52.83 -13.36 49.25
C TYR A 281 51.50 -13.07 48.52
N LEU A 282 51.14 -13.82 47.47
CA LEU A 282 49.81 -13.73 46.84
C LEU A 282 48.88 -14.83 47.35
N PRO A 283 47.68 -14.50 47.84
CA PRO A 283 46.66 -15.51 48.13
C PRO A 283 46.23 -16.15 46.80
N HIS A 284 46.57 -17.42 46.60
CA HIS A 284 46.20 -18.16 45.41
C HIS A 284 45.49 -19.46 45.76
N ASP A 285 44.36 -19.67 45.09
CA ASP A 285 43.63 -20.92 45.10
C ASP A 285 43.90 -21.65 43.78
N TYR A 286 44.34 -22.90 43.83
CA TYR A 286 44.59 -23.74 42.65
C TYR A 286 43.32 -24.44 42.15
N SER A 287 42.16 -24.11 42.70
CA SER A 287 40.85 -24.62 42.27
C SER A 287 40.54 -24.31 40.80
N ALA A 288 39.81 -25.20 40.13
CA ALA A 288 39.29 -24.95 38.78
C ALA A 288 38.42 -23.67 38.73
N ALA A 289 37.77 -23.31 39.84
CA ALA A 289 36.96 -22.10 39.93
C ALA A 289 37.79 -20.81 39.80
N SER A 290 39.02 -20.80 40.35
CA SER A 290 39.91 -19.63 40.24
C SER A 290 40.43 -19.46 38.81
N ALA A 291 40.76 -20.56 38.13
CA ALA A 291 41.18 -20.55 36.73
C ALA A 291 40.08 -20.00 35.80
N VAL A 292 38.81 -20.34 36.05
CA VAL A 292 37.67 -19.78 35.32
C VAL A 292 37.53 -18.27 35.58
N SER A 293 37.70 -17.82 36.83
CA SER A 293 37.67 -16.39 37.17
C SER A 293 38.79 -15.60 36.48
N VAL A 294 40.01 -16.15 36.47
CA VAL A 294 41.17 -15.58 35.76
C VAL A 294 40.93 -15.53 34.25
N PHE A 295 40.35 -16.58 33.67
CA PHE A 295 39.98 -16.62 32.25
C PHE A 295 39.01 -15.50 31.88
N PHE A 296 37.94 -15.31 32.64
CA PHE A 296 37.01 -14.20 32.42
C PHE A 296 37.66 -12.83 32.66
N SER A 297 38.61 -12.74 33.60
CA SER A 297 39.37 -11.50 33.83
C SER A 297 40.19 -11.11 32.60
N PHE A 298 40.85 -12.08 31.95
CA PHE A 298 41.56 -11.84 30.67
C PHE A 298 40.61 -11.51 29.52
N ILE A 299 39.41 -12.11 29.45
CA ILE A 299 38.39 -11.72 28.47
C ILE A 299 38.01 -10.25 28.64
N VAL A 300 37.76 -9.80 29.87
CA VAL A 300 37.42 -8.40 30.15
C VAL A 300 38.58 -7.48 29.81
N LEU A 301 39.82 -7.88 30.11
CA LEU A 301 41.03 -7.15 29.75
C LEU A 301 41.18 -6.96 28.24
N PHE A 302 40.88 -8.01 27.46
CA PHE A 302 41.00 -8.00 25.99
C PHE A 302 39.73 -7.56 25.25
N ASN A 303 38.67 -7.14 25.94
CA ASN A 303 37.40 -6.73 25.32
C ASN A 303 37.57 -5.61 24.29
N THR A 304 38.59 -4.75 24.43
CA THR A 304 38.90 -3.68 23.47
C THR A 304 39.33 -4.18 22.08
N ILE A 305 39.69 -5.47 21.95
CA ILE A 305 40.01 -6.09 20.66
C ILE A 305 38.75 -6.20 19.78
N ILE A 306 37.55 -6.36 20.38
CA ILE A 306 36.29 -6.37 19.63
C ILE A 306 35.94 -4.92 19.27
N PRO A 307 35.99 -4.53 17.99
CA PRO A 307 35.81 -3.13 17.61
C PRO A 307 34.31 -2.81 17.56
N ILE A 308 33.69 -2.58 18.71
CA ILE A 308 32.27 -2.19 18.80
C ILE A 308 32.03 -0.89 18.02
N SER A 309 33.02 0.01 18.00
CA SER A 309 32.99 1.26 17.22
C SER A 309 32.94 1.04 15.72
N LEU A 310 33.35 -0.12 15.19
CA LEU A 310 33.32 -0.40 13.75
C LEU A 310 31.89 -0.34 13.20
N TYR A 311 30.92 -0.92 13.91
CA TYR A 311 29.51 -0.88 13.47
C TYR A 311 28.98 0.55 13.46
N VAL A 312 29.27 1.33 14.51
CA VAL A 312 28.85 2.73 14.61
C VAL A 312 29.40 3.55 13.45
N VAL A 313 30.70 3.39 13.16
CA VAL A 313 31.36 4.13 12.08
C VAL A 313 30.81 3.71 10.72
N LEU A 314 30.59 2.41 10.49
CA LEU A 314 30.00 1.92 9.23
C LEU A 314 28.59 2.49 9.01
N GLU A 315 27.74 2.50 10.03
CA GLU A 315 26.40 3.11 9.92
C GLU A 315 26.48 4.62 9.67
N MET A 316 27.35 5.34 10.38
CA MET A 316 27.51 6.78 10.14
C MET A 316 28.02 7.10 8.73
N VAL A 317 28.96 6.30 8.22
CA VAL A 317 29.45 6.43 6.84
C VAL A 317 28.32 6.21 5.83
N LYS A 318 27.45 5.23 6.03
CA LYS A 318 26.30 4.98 5.14
C LYS A 318 25.34 6.16 5.08
N VAL A 319 25.02 6.75 6.24
CA VAL A 319 24.15 7.95 6.30
C VAL A 319 24.78 9.12 5.57
N ILE A 320 26.08 9.37 5.80
CA ILE A 320 26.80 10.43 5.10
C ILE A 320 26.82 10.18 3.59
N GLN A 321 27.05 8.95 3.15
CA GLN A 321 27.01 8.58 1.72
C GLN A 321 25.63 8.81 1.11
N ALA A 322 24.55 8.43 1.79
CA ALA A 322 23.17 8.68 1.33
C ALA A 322 22.91 10.18 1.16
N TYR A 323 23.38 11.00 2.11
CA TYR A 323 23.27 12.45 2.03
C TYR A 323 24.07 13.03 0.85
N LEU A 324 25.30 12.55 0.63
CA LEU A 324 26.14 12.99 -0.49
C LEU A 324 25.51 12.66 -1.85
N ILE A 325 24.91 11.47 -2.00
CA ILE A 325 24.15 11.08 -3.21
C ILE A 325 23.03 12.09 -3.47
N GLY A 326 22.28 12.49 -2.45
CA GLY A 326 21.19 13.46 -2.60
C GLY A 326 21.62 14.92 -2.78
N GLN A 327 22.90 15.24 -2.60
CA GLN A 327 23.46 16.58 -2.84
C GLN A 327 24.21 16.67 -4.17
N ASP A 328 24.28 15.57 -4.93
CA ASP A 328 24.97 15.57 -6.21
C ASP A 328 24.17 16.33 -7.27
N ARG A 329 24.81 17.34 -7.87
CA ARG A 329 24.21 18.16 -8.93
C ARG A 329 24.20 17.46 -10.29
N GLU A 330 25.09 16.48 -10.50
CA GLU A 330 25.12 15.72 -11.76
C GLU A 330 23.96 14.71 -11.84
N MET A 331 23.40 14.31 -10.69
CA MET A 331 22.25 13.41 -10.60
C MET A 331 20.92 14.16 -10.38
N TYR A 332 20.84 15.42 -10.79
CA TYR A 332 19.63 16.24 -10.74
C TYR A 332 19.03 16.41 -12.14
N ASP A 333 17.73 16.15 -12.28
CA ASP A 333 17.01 16.39 -13.54
C ASP A 333 16.33 17.78 -13.52
N PRO A 334 16.76 18.73 -14.37
CA PRO A 334 16.16 20.05 -14.46
C PRO A 334 14.77 20.06 -15.13
N ALA A 335 14.40 19.03 -15.91
CA ALA A 335 13.11 19.00 -16.59
C ALA A 335 11.96 18.68 -15.62
N SER A 336 12.17 17.72 -14.73
CA SER A 336 11.20 17.33 -13.70
C SER A 336 11.42 18.00 -12.33
N ASP A 337 12.45 18.84 -12.19
CA ASP A 337 12.88 19.43 -10.92
C ASP A 337 13.08 18.37 -9.81
N THR A 338 13.65 17.22 -10.20
CA THR A 338 13.77 16.05 -9.31
C THR A 338 15.24 15.73 -9.03
N PRO A 339 15.71 15.83 -7.77
CA PRO A 339 17.04 15.37 -7.38
C PRO A 339 17.08 13.85 -7.17
N ALA A 340 18.28 13.28 -7.21
CA ALA A 340 18.50 11.91 -6.75
C ALA A 340 18.11 11.76 -5.27
N GLU A 341 17.33 10.73 -4.96
CA GLU A 341 16.87 10.45 -3.59
C GLU A 341 17.28 9.03 -3.17
N ALA A 342 18.16 8.93 -2.16
CA ALA A 342 18.50 7.67 -1.53
C ALA A 342 17.42 7.26 -0.52
N ARG A 343 16.47 6.40 -0.92
CA ARG A 343 15.36 5.92 -0.07
C ARG A 343 15.74 4.93 1.03
N THR A 344 17.01 4.52 1.06
CA THR A 344 17.59 3.67 2.10
C THR A 344 19.09 3.88 2.12
N SER A 345 19.69 3.98 3.31
CA SER A 345 21.14 4.05 3.47
C SER A 345 21.81 2.68 3.64
N ALA A 346 21.02 1.61 3.79
CA ALA A 346 21.52 0.30 4.19
C ALA A 346 22.43 -0.39 3.16
N ILE A 347 22.30 -0.05 1.88
CA ILE A 347 22.89 -0.76 0.72
C ILE A 347 23.76 0.14 -0.18
N ASN A 348 24.19 1.29 0.31
CA ASN A 348 24.97 2.24 -0.49
C ASN A 348 26.27 1.62 -1.00
N GLU A 349 26.91 0.77 -0.18
CA GLU A 349 28.15 0.07 -0.55
C GLU A 349 27.97 -0.98 -1.67
N ASP A 350 26.76 -1.49 -1.85
CA ASP A 350 26.47 -2.53 -2.85
C ASP A 350 26.38 -1.94 -4.27
N LEU A 351 26.16 -0.62 -4.41
CA LEU A 351 26.12 0.06 -5.71
C LEU A 351 27.43 -0.10 -6.50
N GLY A 352 28.57 -0.18 -5.81
CA GLY A 352 29.87 -0.44 -6.43
C GLY A 352 30.14 -1.90 -6.78
N GLN A 353 29.22 -2.82 -6.43
CA GLN A 353 29.38 -4.27 -6.60
C GLN A 353 28.37 -4.89 -7.58
N VAL A 354 27.61 -4.06 -8.29
CA VAL A 354 26.61 -4.50 -9.27
C VAL A 354 27.28 -5.25 -10.41
N ARG A 355 26.83 -6.49 -10.68
CA ARG A 355 27.32 -7.34 -11.78
C ARG A 355 26.37 -7.44 -12.95
N TYR A 356 25.08 -7.34 -12.67
CA TYR A 356 24.00 -7.45 -13.65
C TYR A 356 23.08 -6.25 -13.46
N VAL A 357 22.81 -5.55 -14.55
CA VAL A 357 21.83 -4.46 -14.60
C VAL A 357 20.65 -4.98 -15.42
N PHE A 358 19.52 -5.17 -14.76
CA PHE A 358 18.25 -5.44 -15.43
C PHE A 358 17.59 -4.09 -15.68
N THR A 359 17.43 -3.73 -16.94
CA THR A 359 16.82 -2.47 -17.35
C THR A 359 15.45 -2.74 -17.93
N ASP A 360 14.48 -1.93 -17.55
CA ASP A 360 13.22 -1.85 -18.28
C ASP A 360 13.45 -1.07 -19.58
N LYS A 361 12.62 -1.32 -20.59
CA LYS A 361 12.67 -0.60 -21.86
C LYS A 361 11.88 0.71 -21.75
N THR A 362 10.62 0.61 -21.36
CA THR A 362 9.67 1.72 -21.42
C THR A 362 9.82 2.62 -20.20
N GLY A 363 9.89 3.93 -20.39
CA GLY A 363 10.09 4.89 -19.29
C GLY A 363 11.48 4.86 -18.64
N THR A 364 12.37 3.96 -19.06
CA THR A 364 13.78 3.88 -18.59
C THR A 364 14.77 4.07 -19.73
N LEU A 365 14.73 3.21 -20.77
CA LEU A 365 15.60 3.37 -21.94
C LEU A 365 15.01 4.32 -23.00
N THR A 366 13.68 4.42 -23.06
CA THR A 366 12.97 5.26 -24.04
C THR A 366 12.01 6.20 -23.34
N GLU A 367 11.97 7.46 -23.76
CA GLU A 367 10.94 8.42 -23.38
C GLU A 367 9.60 8.04 -24.04
N ASN A 368 8.48 8.28 -23.35
CA ASN A 368 7.13 8.06 -23.88
C ASN A 368 6.69 9.23 -24.77
N ILE A 369 7.52 9.57 -25.77
CA ILE A 369 7.25 10.60 -26.78
C ILE A 369 7.54 9.96 -28.14
N MET A 370 6.52 9.89 -29.01
CA MET A 370 6.64 9.39 -30.38
C MET A 370 6.50 10.51 -31.41
#